data_AF-A0A969EYJ2-F1
#
_entry.id   AF-A0A969EYJ2-F1
#
_cell.length_a   1.000
_cell.length_b   1.000
_cell.length_c   1.000
_cell.angle_alpha   90.00
_cell.angle_beta   90.00
_cell.angle_gamma   90.00
#
_symmetry.space_group_name_H-M   'P 1'
#
loop_
_entity.id
_entity.type
_entity.pdbx_description
1 polymer ?
#
loop_
_entity_poly.entity_id
_entity_poly.type
_entity_poly.pdbx_seq_one_letter_code
_entity_poly.pdbx_strand_id
1 'polypeptide(L)'
;RNPMDSCFASFKQLFADAYLHSYEQAEMARHYLRYHALMRAWCDRLPQRIIEVGYETLVADIEPQSRRLIAALGLPWEDACLQFHRQPHAVATASAVQVREPAHTRSVGRWQRYETQLEPMRAVLQQGGLDV
;
A
#
# COMPACT_ATOMS: atom_id res chain seq x y z
N ARG A 1 3.07 0.95 3.91
CA ARG A 1 2.10 -0.11 4.25
C ARG A 1 2.87 -1.33 4.70
N ASN A 2 2.35 -2.06 5.68
CA ASN A 2 2.89 -3.33 6.15
C ASN A 2 3.19 -4.29 4.96
N PRO A 3 4.37 -4.91 4.91
CA PRO A 3 4.75 -5.79 3.80
C PRO A 3 3.80 -6.96 3.60
N MET A 4 3.37 -7.65 4.66
CA MET A 4 2.46 -8.80 4.58
C MET A 4 1.10 -8.40 4.04
N ASP A 5 0.52 -7.28 4.49
CA ASP A 5 -0.75 -6.77 3.95
C ASP A 5 -0.64 -6.41 2.46
N SER A 6 0.52 -5.92 2.03
CA SER A 6 0.79 -5.52 0.65
C SER A 6 0.92 -6.73 -0.27
N CYS A 7 1.79 -7.68 0.10
CA CYS A 7 2.00 -8.92 -0.63
C CYS A 7 0.73 -9.78 -0.66
N PHE A 8 0.02 -9.93 0.46
CA PHE A 8 -1.24 -10.68 0.51
C PHE A 8 -2.33 -10.05 -0.36
N ALA A 9 -2.43 -8.73 -0.39
CA ALA A 9 -3.41 -8.03 -1.23
C ALA A 9 -3.19 -8.30 -2.72
N SER A 10 -1.94 -8.32 -3.17
CA SER A 10 -1.58 -8.69 -4.54
C SER A 10 -1.80 -10.17 -4.80
N PHE A 11 -1.40 -11.04 -3.85
CA PHE A 11 -1.47 -12.48 -4.01
C PHE A 11 -2.90 -13.02 -4.20
N LYS A 12 -3.86 -12.47 -3.44
CA LYS A 12 -5.25 -12.90 -3.51
C LYS A 12 -6.05 -12.29 -4.67
N GLN A 13 -5.46 -11.36 -5.43
CA GLN A 13 -6.15 -10.62 -6.48
C GLN A 13 -5.88 -11.25 -7.84
N LEU A 14 -6.95 -11.52 -8.59
CA LEU A 14 -6.82 -11.97 -9.98
C LEU A 14 -6.52 -10.77 -10.88
N PHE A 15 -5.34 -10.81 -11.50
CA PHE A 15 -4.81 -9.81 -12.43
C PHE A 15 -4.64 -10.33 -13.86
N ALA A 16 -5.15 -11.54 -14.16
CA ALA A 16 -4.84 -12.27 -15.38
C ALA A 16 -3.32 -12.27 -15.62
N ASP A 17 -2.85 -11.82 -16.77
CA ASP A 17 -1.43 -11.86 -17.17
C ASP A 17 -0.64 -10.59 -16.82
N ALA A 18 -1.23 -9.62 -16.12
CA ALA A 18 -0.57 -8.33 -15.86
C ALA A 18 0.54 -8.41 -14.81
N TYR A 19 0.34 -9.20 -13.75
CA TYR A 19 1.26 -9.28 -12.61
C TYR A 19 1.61 -10.73 -12.27
N LEU A 20 2.35 -11.40 -13.15
CA LEU A 20 2.69 -12.83 -12.99
C LEU A 20 3.38 -13.17 -11.66
N HIS A 21 4.14 -12.22 -11.09
CA HIS A 21 4.79 -12.37 -9.79
C HIS A 21 3.81 -12.46 -8.61
N SER A 22 2.53 -12.12 -8.79
CA SER A 22 1.56 -12.11 -7.70
C SER A 22 1.03 -13.49 -7.36
N TYR A 23 1.18 -14.52 -8.21
CA TYR A 23 0.54 -15.82 -7.98
C TYR A 23 1.40 -16.86 -7.26
N GLU A 24 2.58 -16.46 -6.80
CA GLU A 24 3.45 -17.31 -5.99
C GLU A 24 3.94 -16.49 -4.78
N GLN A 25 3.83 -17.08 -3.59
CA GLN A 25 4.05 -16.37 -2.33
C GLN A 25 5.48 -15.88 -2.16
N ALA A 26 6.46 -16.75 -2.44
CA ALA A 26 7.87 -16.40 -2.30
C ALA A 26 8.28 -15.38 -3.37
N GLU A 27 7.78 -15.49 -4.60
CA GLU A 27 8.05 -14.51 -5.65
C GLU A 27 7.42 -13.15 -5.38
N MET A 28 6.18 -13.11 -4.87
CA MET A 28 5.56 -11.85 -4.45
C MET A 28 6.36 -11.18 -3.32
N ALA A 29 6.87 -11.96 -2.37
CA ALA A 29 7.75 -11.44 -1.31
C ALA A 29 9.08 -10.92 -1.86
N ARG A 30 9.75 -11.66 -2.77
CA ARG A 30 10.98 -11.21 -3.44
C ARG A 30 10.74 -9.94 -4.26
N HIS A 31 9.61 -9.84 -4.95
CA HIS A 31 9.21 -8.64 -5.67
C HIS A 31 9.09 -7.45 -4.73
N TYR A 32 8.41 -7.62 -3.58
CA TYR A 32 8.29 -6.57 -2.59
C TYR A 32 9.65 -6.13 -2.03
N LEU A 33 10.57 -7.06 -1.75
CA LEU A 33 11.92 -6.72 -1.30
C LEU A 33 12.69 -5.88 -2.33
N ARG A 34 12.58 -6.20 -3.62
CA ARG A 34 13.18 -5.39 -4.69
C ARG A 34 12.57 -3.99 -4.75
N TYR A 35 11.24 -3.88 -4.65
CA TYR A 35 10.55 -2.60 -4.54
C TYR A 35 11.02 -1.80 -3.33
N HIS A 36 11.10 -2.43 -2.16
CA HIS A 36 11.49 -1.79 -0.91
C HIS A 36 12.94 -1.26 -0.98
N ALA A 37 13.87 -2.06 -1.49
CA ALA A 37 15.25 -1.63 -1.72
C ALA A 37 15.34 -0.46 -2.71
N LEU A 38 14.53 -0.49 -3.78
CA LEU A 38 14.46 0.59 -4.76
C LEU A 38 13.93 1.88 -4.12
N MET A 39 12.85 1.82 -3.35
CA MET A 39 12.30 2.99 -2.67
C MET A 39 13.28 3.58 -1.66
N ARG A 40 13.97 2.74 -0.88
CA ARG A 40 15.05 3.22 0.00
C ARG A 40 16.14 3.95 -0.78
N ALA A 41 16.60 3.36 -1.88
CA ALA A 41 17.61 3.97 -2.75
C ALA A 41 17.17 5.33 -3.33
N TRP A 42 15.87 5.51 -3.58
CA TRP A 42 15.31 6.80 -4.01
C TRP A 42 15.21 7.80 -2.87
N CYS A 43 14.72 7.39 -1.69
CA CYS A 43 14.66 8.26 -0.51
C CYS A 43 16.05 8.79 -0.12
N ASP A 44 17.08 7.94 -0.19
CA ASP A 44 18.47 8.32 0.11
C ASP A 44 19.03 9.33 -0.91
N ARG A 45 18.68 9.20 -2.20
CA ARG A 45 19.20 10.05 -3.28
C ARG A 45 18.45 11.36 -3.46
N LEU A 46 17.17 11.38 -3.11
CA LEU A 46 16.27 12.51 -3.33
C LEU A 46 15.62 12.94 -2.00
N PRO A 47 16.43 13.28 -0.98
CA PRO A 47 15.89 13.73 0.30
C PRO A 47 15.01 14.96 0.08
N GLN A 48 13.91 15.05 0.82
CA GLN A 48 12.91 16.13 0.75
C GLN A 48 12.10 16.20 -0.56
N ARG A 49 12.39 15.36 -1.56
CA ARG A 49 11.61 15.28 -2.81
C ARG A 49 10.64 14.11 -2.84
N ILE A 50 10.75 13.22 -1.85
CA ILE A 50 9.85 12.09 -1.65
C ILE A 50 9.14 12.29 -0.31
N ILE A 51 7.80 12.24 -0.35
CA ILE A 51 6.96 12.30 0.83
C ILE A 51 6.44 10.88 1.08
N GLU A 52 6.87 10.29 2.20
CA GLU A 52 6.35 8.99 2.61
C GLU A 52 5.04 9.15 3.39
N VAL A 53 4.05 8.38 2.97
CA VAL A 53 2.72 8.33 3.59
C VAL A 53 2.48 6.91 4.09
N GLY A 54 2.48 6.75 5.41
CA GLY A 54 2.12 5.50 6.07
C GLY A 54 0.64 5.21 5.85
N TYR A 55 0.33 4.13 5.13
CA TYR A 55 -1.04 3.74 4.80
C TYR A 55 -1.90 3.58 6.06
N GLU A 56 -1.38 2.89 7.06
CA GLU A 56 -2.06 2.57 8.32
C GLU A 56 -2.44 3.85 9.07
N THR A 57 -1.52 4.81 9.17
CA THR A 57 -1.77 6.12 9.77
C THR A 57 -2.77 6.94 8.95
N LEU A 58 -2.65 6.91 7.61
CA LEU A 58 -3.54 7.64 6.71
C LEU A 58 -4.99 7.16 6.82
N VAL A 59 -5.24 5.85 6.80
CA VAL A 59 -6.61 5.33 6.84
C VAL A 59 -7.21 5.35 8.24
N ALA A 60 -6.40 5.49 9.29
CA ALA A 60 -6.85 5.68 10.66
C ALA A 60 -7.29 7.13 10.92
N ASP A 61 -6.60 8.12 10.35
CA ASP A 61 -6.93 9.53 10.50
C ASP A 61 -6.58 10.33 9.24
N ILE A 62 -7.52 10.40 8.30
CA ILE A 62 -7.25 10.89 6.94
C ILE A 62 -7.03 12.39 6.86
N GLU A 63 -7.70 13.18 7.69
CA GLU A 63 -7.65 14.64 7.59
C GLU A 63 -6.28 15.23 7.92
N PRO A 64 -5.67 14.99 9.10
CA PRO A 64 -4.37 15.56 9.42
C PRO A 64 -3.29 15.05 8.47
N GLN A 65 -3.37 13.80 8.02
CA GLN A 65 -2.41 13.23 7.06
C GLN A 65 -2.55 13.85 5.67
N SER A 66 -3.78 14.05 5.19
CA SER A 66 -4.03 14.71 3.91
C SER A 66 -3.62 16.17 3.95
N ARG A 67 -3.95 16.89 5.03
CA ARG A 67 -3.52 18.30 5.22
C ARG A 67 -1.99 18.41 5.21
N ARG A 68 -1.29 17.53 5.94
CA ARG A 68 0.18 17.47 5.93
C ARG A 68 0.74 17.25 4.53
N LEU A 69 0.15 16.32 3.76
CA LEU A 69 0.58 16.04 2.39
C LEU A 69 0.35 17.24 1.46
N ILE A 70 -0.86 17.82 1.48
CA ILE A 70 -1.21 18.97 0.65
C ILE A 70 -0.32 20.19 0.96
N ALA A 71 -0.08 20.46 2.25
CA ALA A 71 0.83 21.52 2.67
C ALA A 71 2.28 21.27 2.22
N ALA A 72 2.76 20.03 2.33
CA ALA A 72 4.11 19.65 1.88
C ALA A 72 4.28 19.78 0.34
N LEU A 73 3.19 19.65 -0.42
CA LEU A 73 3.16 19.90 -1.86
C LEU A 73 3.03 21.40 -2.23
N GLY A 74 2.83 22.29 -1.24
CA GLY A 74 2.62 23.71 -1.48
C GLY A 74 1.28 24.03 -2.15
N LEU A 75 0.28 23.14 -2.02
CA LEU A 75 -1.03 23.28 -2.63
C LEU A 75 -2.05 23.85 -1.63
N PRO A 76 -3.07 24.59 -2.10
CA PRO A 76 -4.18 25.00 -1.25
C PRO A 76 -5.00 23.79 -0.79
N TRP A 77 -5.60 23.89 0.41
CA TRP A 77 -6.48 22.84 0.92
C TRP A 77 -7.85 22.86 0.23
N GLU A 78 -8.36 21.68 -0.08
CA GLU A 78 -9.73 21.46 -0.56
C GLU A 78 -10.41 20.35 0.24
N ASP A 79 -11.63 20.58 0.70
CA ASP A 79 -12.41 19.57 1.45
C ASP A 79 -12.73 18.32 0.60
N ALA A 80 -12.64 18.45 -0.73
CA ALA A 80 -12.73 17.34 -1.67
C ALA A 80 -11.69 16.24 -1.39
N CYS A 81 -10.54 16.56 -0.79
CA CYS A 81 -9.55 15.58 -0.34
C CYS A 81 -10.13 14.55 0.66
N LEU A 82 -11.10 14.95 1.48
CA LEU A 82 -11.78 14.05 2.43
C LEU A 82 -12.96 13.31 1.80
N GLN A 83 -13.46 13.82 0.67
CA GLN A 83 -14.63 13.31 -0.04
C GLN A 83 -14.27 12.57 -1.33
N PHE A 84 -13.06 12.00 -1.40
CA PHE A 84 -12.54 11.29 -2.59
C PHE A 84 -13.52 10.22 -3.13
N HIS A 85 -14.24 9.53 -2.24
CA HIS A 85 -15.21 8.49 -2.58
C HIS A 85 -16.45 9.00 -3.34
N ARG A 86 -16.71 10.31 -3.31
CA ARG A 86 -17.83 10.96 -4.01
C ARG A 86 -17.49 11.40 -5.44
N GLN A 87 -16.22 11.29 -5.85
CA GLN A 87 -15.77 11.73 -7.17
C GLN A 87 -16.47 10.93 -8.28
N PRO A 88 -17.05 11.57 -9.31
CA PRO A 88 -17.87 10.86 -10.31
C PRO A 88 -17.03 9.99 -11.26
N HIS A 89 -15.75 10.34 -11.46
CA HIS A 89 -14.88 9.68 -12.43
C HIS A 89 -14.69 8.18 -12.20
N ALA A 90 -14.73 7.41 -13.28
CA ALA A 90 -14.48 5.97 -13.22
C ALA A 90 -13.05 5.67 -12.76
N VAL A 91 -12.91 4.63 -11.93
CA VAL A 91 -11.61 4.12 -11.46
C VAL A 91 -11.40 2.75 -12.11
N ALA A 92 -10.45 2.65 -13.02
CA ALA A 92 -10.14 1.42 -13.75
C ALA A 92 -9.00 0.63 -13.07
N THR A 93 -9.17 0.31 -11.77
CA THR A 93 -8.18 -0.47 -11.01
C THR A 93 -8.85 -1.60 -10.24
N ALA A 94 -8.07 -2.59 -9.79
CA ALA A 94 -8.57 -3.68 -8.94
C ALA A 94 -9.16 -3.19 -7.60
N SER A 95 -8.87 -1.95 -7.20
CA SER A 95 -9.40 -1.31 -6.00
C SER A 95 -10.62 -0.41 -6.25
N ALA A 96 -11.21 -0.44 -7.45
CA ALA A 96 -12.31 0.46 -7.83
C ALA A 96 -13.46 0.48 -6.83
N VAL A 97 -13.92 -0.68 -6.36
CA VAL A 97 -14.99 -0.77 -5.34
C VAL A 97 -14.55 -0.17 -4.00
N GLN A 98 -13.29 -0.39 -3.61
CA GLN A 98 -12.76 0.07 -2.33
C GLN A 98 -12.60 1.61 -2.29
N VAL A 99 -12.19 2.21 -3.40
CA VAL A 99 -12.02 3.68 -3.51
C VAL A 99 -13.37 4.42 -3.47
N ARG A 100 -14.48 3.72 -3.72
CA ARG A 100 -15.84 4.26 -3.65
C ARG A 100 -16.42 4.28 -2.22
N GLU A 101 -15.68 3.79 -1.24
CA GLU A 101 -16.05 3.86 0.16
C GLU A 101 -15.22 4.93 0.89
N PRO A 102 -15.73 5.53 1.99
CA PRO A 102 -14.91 6.31 2.91
C PRO A 102 -13.69 5.50 3.39
N ALA A 103 -12.63 6.22 3.76
CA ALA A 103 -11.41 5.59 4.26
C ALA A 103 -11.73 4.68 5.46
N HIS A 104 -11.16 3.48 5.45
CA HIS A 104 -11.42 2.47 6.46
C HIS A 104 -10.19 1.61 6.72
N THR A 105 -10.11 1.02 7.91
CA THR A 105 -8.97 0.20 8.34
C THR A 105 -9.14 -1.30 8.09
N ARG A 106 -10.23 -1.75 7.44
CA ARG A 106 -10.58 -3.18 7.25
C ARG A 106 -9.51 -4.02 6.53
N SER A 107 -8.63 -3.36 5.78
CA SER A 107 -7.53 -3.97 5.02
C SER A 107 -6.23 -4.09 5.81
N VAL A 108 -6.15 -3.46 6.99
CA VAL A 108 -4.98 -3.49 7.88
C VAL A 108 -5.01 -4.78 8.71
N GLY A 109 -3.89 -5.49 8.74
CA GLY A 109 -3.74 -6.76 9.44
C GLY A 109 -4.55 -7.91 8.84
N ARG A 110 -5.11 -7.76 7.63
CA ARG A 110 -6.02 -8.76 7.07
C ARG A 110 -5.31 -10.09 6.79
N TRP A 111 -4.02 -10.03 6.49
CA TRP A 111 -3.17 -11.20 6.26
C TRP A 111 -3.09 -12.13 7.49
N GLN A 112 -3.27 -11.61 8.72
CA GLN A 112 -3.15 -12.40 9.96
C GLN A 112 -4.17 -13.55 10.03
N ARG A 113 -5.32 -13.40 9.38
CA ARG A 113 -6.33 -14.47 9.28
C ARG A 113 -5.83 -15.70 8.51
N TYR A 114 -4.76 -15.53 7.74
CA TYR A 114 -4.12 -16.55 6.91
C TYR A 114 -2.65 -16.72 7.27
N GLU A 115 -2.24 -16.31 8.47
CA GLU A 115 -0.86 -16.29 8.93
C GLU A 115 -0.13 -17.62 8.66
N THR A 116 -0.76 -18.74 9.00
CA THR A 116 -0.20 -20.08 8.77
C THR A 116 -0.03 -20.40 7.29
N GLN A 117 -0.98 -20.00 6.44
CA GLN A 117 -0.93 -20.26 4.99
C GLN A 117 0.05 -19.35 4.27
N LEU A 118 0.35 -18.19 4.86
CA LEU A 118 1.25 -17.17 4.32
C LEU A 118 2.69 -17.31 4.82
N GLU A 119 3.01 -18.41 5.50
CA GLU A 119 4.36 -18.65 6.02
C GLU A 119 5.46 -18.60 4.93
N PRO A 120 5.30 -19.15 3.72
CA PRO A 120 6.29 -19.00 2.66
C PRO A 120 6.60 -17.54 2.30
N MET A 121 5.56 -16.69 2.28
CA MET A 121 5.70 -15.26 2.03
C MET A 121 6.44 -14.57 3.18
N ARG A 122 6.03 -14.84 4.43
CA ARG A 122 6.64 -14.26 5.62
C ARG A 122 8.12 -14.61 5.72
N ALA A 123 8.46 -15.88 5.57
CA ALA A 123 9.84 -16.35 5.68
C ALA A 123 10.78 -15.62 4.73
N VAL A 124 10.36 -15.37 3.47
CA VAL A 124 11.16 -14.61 2.51
C VAL A 124 11.32 -13.15 2.92
N LEU A 125 10.25 -12.50 3.40
CA LEU A 125 10.31 -11.11 3.86
C LEU A 125 11.24 -10.96 5.07
N GLN A 126 11.20 -11.90 6.02
CA GLN A 126 12.10 -11.94 7.18
C GLN A 126 13.57 -12.18 6.78
N GLN A 127 13.82 -13.10 5.85
CA GLN A 127 15.16 -13.31 5.28
C GLN A 127 15.69 -12.05 4.57
N GLY A 128 14.79 -11.24 4.01
CA GLY A 128 15.09 -9.94 3.42
C GLY A 128 15.30 -8.80 4.43
N GLY A 129 15.24 -9.08 5.73
CA GLY A 129 15.48 -8.11 6.80
C GLY A 129 14.30 -7.21 7.15
N LEU A 130 13.07 -7.60 6.76
CA LEU A 130 11.86 -6.90 7.18
C LEU A 130 11.27 -7.54 8.44
N ASP A 131 10.84 -6.71 9.39
CA ASP A 131 10.13 -7.14 10.59
C ASP A 131 8.63 -7.31 10.26
N VAL A 132 8.18 -8.57 10.15
CA VAL A 132 6.85 -8.95 9.67
C VAL A 132 6.23 -10.11 10.44
#